data_AF-A0A3C1ZY70-F1
#
_entry.id   AF-A0A3C1ZY70-F1
#
_cell.length_a   1.000
_cell.length_b   1.000
_cell.length_c   1.000
_cell.angle_alpha   90.00
_cell.angle_beta   90.00
_cell.angle_gamma   90.00
#
_symmetry.space_group_name_H-M   'P 1'
#
loop_
_entity.id
_entity.type
_entity.pdbx_description
1 polymer ?
#
loop_
_entity_poly.entity_id
_entity_poly.type
_entity_poly.pdbx_seq_one_letter_code
_entity_poly.pdbx_strand_id
1 'polypeptide(L)' 'GASSYGTGQLIMAAIEEGAKEIWLGVGGSATVDAGLGALAALGVRVVDGDGSPVPGGG' A
#
# COMPACT_ATOMS: atom_id res chain seq x y z
N GLY A 1 6.65 8.31 11.52
CA GLY A 1 5.92 8.19 10.24
C GLY A 1 4.94 7.06 10.38
N ALA A 2 3.73 7.25 9.87
CA ALA A 2 2.69 6.24 9.86
C ALA A 2 2.45 5.86 8.40
N SER A 3 2.80 4.62 8.04
CA SER A 3 2.71 4.07 6.68
C SER A 3 1.57 3.06 6.56
N SER A 4 0.98 2.96 5.36
CA SER A 4 -0.03 1.97 4.99
C SER A 4 0.58 0.60 4.63
N TYR A 5 1.89 0.40 4.78
CA TYR A 5 2.54 -0.88 4.46
C TYR A 5 1.92 -2.08 5.20
N GLY A 6 1.63 -1.93 6.49
CA GLY A 6 0.96 -2.99 7.27
C GLY A 6 -0.44 -3.33 6.73
N THR A 7 -1.18 -2.32 6.24
CA THR A 7 -2.46 -2.56 5.54
C THR A 7 -2.24 -3.38 4.27
N GLY A 8 -1.20 -3.09 3.50
CA GLY A 8 -0.85 -3.87 2.32
C GLY A 8 -0.49 -5.33 2.62
N GLN A 9 0.15 -5.61 3.77
CA GLN A 9 0.40 -6.98 4.22
C GLN A 9 -0.90 -7.73 4.53
N LEU A 10 -1.88 -7.06 5.17
CA LEU A 10 -3.19 -7.65 5.45
C LEU A 10 -3.97 -7.93 4.15
N ILE A 11 -3.87 -7.04 3.16
CA ILE A 11 -4.46 -7.23 1.83
C ILE A 11 -3.81 -8.45 1.15
N MET A 12 -2.48 -8.57 1.19
CA MET A 12 -1.77 -9.71 0.59
C MET A 12 -2.21 -11.04 1.22
N ALA A 13 -2.27 -11.11 2.55
CA ALA A 13 -2.73 -12.31 3.25
C ALA A 13 -4.17 -12.71 2.84
N ALA A 14 -5.07 -11.73 2.70
CA ALA A 14 -6.43 -12.00 2.23
C ALA A 14 -6.46 -12.54 0.78
N ILE A 15 -5.61 -12.01 -0.11
CA ILE A 15 -5.47 -12.50 -1.49
C ILE A 15 -4.93 -13.95 -1.48
N GLU A 16 -3.93 -14.25 -0.66
CA GLU A 16 -3.37 -15.60 -0.51
C GLU A 16 -4.41 -16.61 0.00
N GLU A 17 -5.37 -16.17 0.82
CA GLU A 17 -6.53 -16.97 1.25
C GLU A 17 -7.64 -17.09 0.20
N GLY A 18 -7.47 -16.49 -0.99
CA GLY A 18 -8.40 -16.59 -2.11
C GLY A 18 -9.49 -15.52 -2.13
N ALA A 19 -9.32 -14.41 -1.41
CA ALA A 19 -10.23 -13.27 -1.49
C ALA A 19 -10.26 -12.70 -2.92
N LYS A 20 -11.47 -12.48 -3.43
CA LYS A 20 -11.70 -11.88 -4.76
C LYS A 20 -12.15 -10.42 -4.70
N GLU A 21 -12.54 -9.97 -3.51
CA GLU A 21 -13.02 -8.62 -3.25
C GLU A 21 -12.55 -8.19 -1.85
N ILE A 22 -12.01 -6.98 -1.75
CA ILE A 22 -11.48 -6.44 -0.50
C ILE A 22 -12.16 -5.10 -0.24
N TRP A 23 -12.86 -5.01 0.89
CA TRP A 23 -13.55 -3.82 1.34
C TRP A 23 -12.64 -3.07 2.32
N LEU A 24 -12.01 -1.99 1.85
CA LEU A 24 -11.11 -1.18 2.66
C LEU A 24 -11.85 0.01 3.29
N GLY A 25 -12.05 -0.03 4.60
CA GLY A 25 -12.53 1.12 5.36
C GLY A 25 -11.41 2.14 5.56
N VAL A 26 -11.55 3.34 5.00
CA VAL A 26 -10.58 4.44 5.16
C VAL A 26 -11.16 5.48 6.12
N GLY A 27 -10.60 5.62 7.32
CA GLY A 27 -11.04 6.58 8.34
C GLY A 27 -9.87 7.30 9.01
N GLY A 28 -10.00 8.62 9.19
CA GLY A 28 -9.12 9.47 10.00
C GLY A 28 -7.62 9.25 9.74
N SER A 29 -7.12 9.71 8.59
CA SER A 29 -5.79 9.45 8.04
C SER A 29 -4.63 9.89 8.95
N ALA A 30 -4.30 9.08 9.95
CA ALA A 30 -2.98 9.12 10.57
C ALA A 30 -1.89 8.67 9.58
N THR A 31 -2.27 8.08 8.44
CA THR A 31 -1.39 7.54 7.40
C THR A 31 -1.16 8.58 6.29
N VAL A 32 0.09 9.00 6.10
CA VAL A 32 0.49 10.16 5.25
C VAL A 32 1.20 9.71 3.97
N ASP A 33 1.03 8.45 3.54
CA ASP A 33 1.73 7.91 2.36
C ASP A 33 0.83 7.73 1.13
N ALA A 34 -0.39 8.26 1.14
CA ALA A 34 -1.36 8.16 0.03
C ALA A 34 -1.63 6.72 -0.46
N GLY A 35 -1.38 5.69 0.38
CA GLY A 35 -1.53 4.28 -0.01
C GLY A 35 -0.31 3.68 -0.71
N LEU A 36 0.79 4.45 -0.86
CA LEU A 36 2.03 3.97 -1.47
C LEU A 36 2.65 2.80 -0.70
N GLY A 37 2.56 2.80 0.63
CA GLY A 37 3.00 1.68 1.46
C GLY A 37 2.19 0.40 1.16
N ALA A 38 0.88 0.51 1.06
CA ALA A 38 0.03 -0.64 0.72
C ALA A 38 0.33 -1.18 -0.67
N LEU A 39 0.49 -0.30 -1.67
CA LEU A 39 0.87 -0.68 -3.03
C LEU A 39 2.25 -1.38 -3.07
N ALA A 40 3.22 -0.85 -2.33
CA ALA A 40 4.54 -1.44 -2.23
C ALA A 40 4.50 -2.86 -1.65
N ALA A 41 3.69 -3.11 -0.61
CA ALA A 41 3.52 -4.44 -0.03
C ALA A 41 2.86 -5.43 -1.02
N LEU A 42 2.06 -4.93 -1.96
CA LEU A 42 1.49 -5.73 -3.06
C LEU A 42 2.48 -5.95 -4.22
N GLY A 43 3.71 -5.46 -4.10
CA GLY A 43 4.75 -5.60 -5.13
C GLY A 43 4.70 -4.54 -6.23
N VAL A 44 3.87 -3.50 -6.10
CA VAL A 44 3.81 -2.39 -7.05
C VAL A 44 5.06 -1.53 -6.89
N ARG A 45 5.71 -1.22 -8.01
CA ARG A 45 6.83 -0.26 -8.07
C ARG A 45 6.31 1.08 -8.58
N VAL A 46 6.45 2.11 -7.77
CA VAL A 46 6.13 3.47 -8.15
C VAL A 46 7.40 4.17 -8.60
N VAL A 47 7.38 4.70 -9.81
CA VAL A 47 8.50 5.40 -10.43
C VAL A 47 8.06 6.80 -10.86
N ASP A 48 9.01 7.73 -10.93
CA ASP A 48 8.79 9.06 -11.48
C ASP A 48 8.76 9.05 -13.02
N GLY A 49 8.66 10.24 -13.63
CA GLY A 49 8.61 10.39 -15.09
C GLY A 49 9.87 9.91 -15.82
N ASP A 50 10.99 9.78 -15.10
CA ASP A 50 12.26 9.30 -15.63
C ASP A 50 12.48 7.80 -15.35
N GLY A 51 11.50 7.14 -14.72
CA GLY A 51 11.57 5.72 -14.36
C GLY A 51 12.37 5.44 -13.08
N SER A 52 12.77 6.48 -12.34
CA SER A 52 13.47 6.30 -11.06
C SER A 52 12.49 5.96 -9.94
N PRO A 53 12.84 5.08 -8.99
CA PRO A 53 11.98 4.77 -7.87
C PRO A 53 11.64 6.02 -7.04
N VAL A 54 10.35 6.25 -6.79
CA VAL A 54 9.93 7.29 -5.85
C VAL A 54 10.29 6.83 -4.43
N PRO A 55 10.98 7.65 -3.60
CA PRO A 55 11.25 7.29 -2.21
C PRO A 55 9.95 6.97 -1.49
N GLY A 56 9.88 5.80 -0.85
CA GLY A 56 8.71 5.38 -0.09
C GLY A 56 8.40 6.42 1.00
N GLY A 57 7.24 7.08 0.88
CA GLY A 57 6.76 8.04 1.87
C GLY A 57 6.52 7.34 3.21
N GLY A 58 7.10 7.86 4.28
CA GLY A 58 6.83 7.47 5.67
C GLY A 58 6.20 8.60 6.46
#